data_AF-X1TFR9-F1
#
_entry.id   AF-X1TFR9-F1
#
_cell.length_a   1.000
_cell.length_b   1.000
_cell.length_c   1.000
_cell.angle_alpha   90.00
_cell.angle_beta   90.00
_cell.angle_gamma   90.00
#
_symmetry.space_group_name_H-M   'P 1'
#
loop_
_entity.id
_entity.type
_entity.pdbx_description
1 polymer ?
#
loop_
_entity_poly.entity_id
_entity_poly.type
_entity_poly.pdbx_seq_one_letter_code
_entity_poly.pdbx_strand_id
1 'polypeptide(L)'
;MARILTLQEAVTTFIKDGCHIAIGGFTVSRNPMAIAYEIIRQGKKNLHLYVHSHGQSTDMLIGAGCVKRVEIAYGGMGEVCPYHGEIQESGTKWRDRMGRLHKLPDDAK
;
A
#
# COMPACT_ATOMS: atom_id res chain seq x y z
N MET A 1 14.90 18.78 12.61
CA MET A 1 14.63 18.58 14.05
C MET A 1 13.54 17.54 14.22
N ALA A 2 13.66 16.65 15.21
CA ALA A 2 12.61 15.70 15.55
C ALA A 2 11.46 16.40 16.28
N ARG A 3 10.22 16.01 15.97
CA ARG A 3 8.99 16.51 16.59
C ARG A 3 8.18 15.32 17.11
N ILE A 4 7.60 15.46 18.29
CA ILE A 4 6.65 14.49 18.84
C ILE A 4 5.26 14.95 18.41
N LEU A 5 4.52 14.08 17.72
CA LEU A 5 3.17 14.32 17.21
C LEU A 5 2.30 13.12 17.51
N THR A 6 1.00 13.34 17.63
CA THR A 6 0.03 12.25 17.58
C THR A 6 -0.01 11.64 16.16
N LEU A 7 -0.49 10.39 16.05
CA LEU A 7 -0.68 9.74 14.75
C LEU A 7 -1.61 10.54 13.84
N GLN A 8 -2.70 11.06 14.40
CA GLN A 8 -3.67 11.85 13.65
C GLN A 8 -3.04 13.11 13.06
N GLU A 9 -2.27 13.85 13.85
CA GLU A 9 -1.58 15.06 13.39
C GLU A 9 -0.54 14.71 12.32
N ALA A 10 0.24 13.65 12.53
CA ALA A 10 1.25 13.23 11.57
C ALA A 10 0.64 12.89 10.21
N VAL A 11 -0.39 12.03 10.17
CA VAL A 11 -1.05 11.65 8.92
C VAL A 11 -1.76 12.83 8.28
N THR A 12 -2.46 13.66 9.07
CA THR A 12 -3.18 14.85 8.53
C THR A 12 -2.20 15.83 7.89
N THR A 13 -1.05 16.04 8.55
CA THR A 13 -0.05 17.03 8.13
C THR A 13 0.70 16.56 6.90
N PHE A 14 1.22 15.32 6.92
CA PHE A 14 2.21 14.86 5.95
C PHE A 14 1.66 13.95 4.85
N ILE A 15 0.49 13.35 5.03
CA ILE A 15 -0.08 12.41 4.05
C ILE A 15 -1.33 13.03 3.43
N LYS A 16 -1.22 13.35 2.13
CA LYS A 16 -2.29 13.88 1.30
C LYS A 16 -2.66 12.86 0.24
N ASP A 17 -3.83 13.06 -0.38
CA ASP A 17 -4.23 12.22 -1.50
C ASP A 17 -3.28 12.41 -2.67
N GLY A 18 -2.94 11.34 -3.38
CA GLY A 18 -1.96 11.38 -4.46
C GLY A 18 -0.50 11.36 -4.02
N CYS A 19 -0.20 11.32 -2.71
CA CYS A 19 1.18 11.30 -2.22
C CYS A 19 1.91 10.01 -2.62
N HIS A 20 3.20 10.19 -2.89
CA HIS A 20 4.18 9.12 -3.03
C HIS A 20 4.79 8.88 -1.65
N ILE A 21 4.62 7.68 -1.09
CA ILE A 21 5.11 7.34 0.25
C ILE A 21 5.86 6.02 0.24
N ALA A 22 6.92 5.94 1.06
CA ALA A 22 7.61 4.69 1.34
C ALA A 22 7.21 4.18 2.72
N ILE A 23 6.96 2.88 2.82
CA ILE A 23 6.61 2.23 4.09
C ILE A 23 7.77 1.31 4.48
N GLY A 24 8.29 1.53 5.68
CA GLY A 24 9.35 0.72 6.26
C GLY A 24 8.83 -0.55 6.94
N GLY A 25 9.73 -1.44 7.29
CA GLY A 25 9.40 -2.79 7.76
C GLY A 25 10.01 -3.84 6.83
N PHE A 26 9.90 -5.11 7.21
CA PHE A 26 10.35 -6.22 6.36
C PHE A 26 9.48 -7.44 6.64
N THR A 27 8.82 -7.95 5.60
CA THR A 27 7.89 -9.08 5.64
C THR A 27 6.83 -8.91 6.75
N VAL A 28 6.93 -9.66 7.83
CA VAL A 28 6.04 -9.58 9.01
C VAL A 28 6.59 -8.67 10.11
N SER A 29 7.87 -8.32 10.05
CA SER A 29 8.57 -7.59 11.09
C SER A 29 8.38 -6.08 10.98
N ARG A 30 7.94 -5.47 12.08
CA ARG A 30 7.84 -4.01 12.27
C ARG A 30 7.07 -3.27 11.17
N ASN A 31 5.99 -3.88 10.67
CA ASN A 31 5.03 -3.19 9.80
C ASN A 31 4.40 -2.04 10.61
N PRO A 32 4.38 -0.79 10.11
CA PRO A 32 3.83 0.37 10.83
C PRO A 32 2.30 0.38 10.76
N MET A 33 1.67 -0.63 11.38
CA MET A 33 0.23 -0.86 11.30
C MET A 33 -0.58 0.32 11.84
N ALA A 34 -0.10 0.99 12.88
CA ALA A 34 -0.79 2.14 13.46
C ALA A 34 -0.91 3.32 12.46
N ILE A 35 0.14 3.59 11.67
CA ILE A 35 0.11 4.59 10.59
C ILE A 35 -0.85 4.12 9.48
N ALA A 36 -0.78 2.85 9.09
CA ALA A 36 -1.64 2.31 8.03
C ALA A 36 -3.13 2.43 8.39
N TYR A 37 -3.52 2.05 9.60
CA TYR A 37 -4.89 2.22 10.08
C TYR A 37 -5.32 3.68 10.16
N GLU A 38 -4.42 4.57 10.56
CA GLU A 38 -4.74 5.99 10.62
C GLU A 38 -4.94 6.61 9.23
N ILE A 39 -4.14 6.21 8.24
CA ILE A 39 -4.32 6.58 6.83
C ILE A 39 -5.70 6.13 6.33
N ILE A 40 -6.07 4.88 6.63
CA ILE A 40 -7.38 4.30 6.27
C ILE A 40 -8.51 5.07 6.95
N ARG A 41 -8.38 5.36 8.26
CA ARG A 41 -9.38 6.06 9.05
C ARG A 41 -9.61 7.49 8.55
N GLN A 42 -8.56 8.19 8.13
CA GLN A 42 -8.67 9.52 7.52
C GLN A 42 -9.09 9.47 6.04
N GLY A 43 -9.32 8.27 5.48
CA GLY A 43 -9.83 8.10 4.13
C GLY A 43 -8.88 8.58 3.04
N LYS A 44 -7.56 8.54 3.25
CA LYS A 44 -6.60 8.97 2.23
C LYS A 44 -6.68 8.08 1.00
N LYS A 45 -6.55 8.65 -0.19
CA LYS A 45 -6.72 7.97 -1.47
C LYS A 45 -5.61 8.27 -2.46
N ASN A 46 -5.57 7.47 -3.51
CA ASN A 46 -4.66 7.62 -4.65
C ASN A 46 -3.17 7.58 -4.29
N LEU A 47 -2.79 6.88 -3.22
CA LEU A 47 -1.41 6.81 -2.78
C LEU A 47 -0.55 5.97 -3.73
N HIS A 48 0.69 6.40 -3.93
CA HIS A 48 1.71 5.62 -4.62
C HIS A 48 2.70 5.09 -3.59
N LEU A 49 2.77 3.77 -3.45
CA LEU A 49 3.62 3.11 -2.46
C LEU A 49 4.94 2.63 -3.06
N TYR A 50 6.04 2.93 -2.37
CA TYR A 50 7.35 2.32 -2.63
C TYR A 50 7.70 1.42 -1.45
N VAL A 51 7.80 0.11 -1.68
CA VAL A 51 8.05 -0.85 -0.61
C VAL A 51 8.99 -1.95 -1.09
N HIS A 52 9.84 -2.49 -0.19
CA HIS A 52 10.83 -3.50 -0.59
C HIS A 52 10.25 -4.92 -0.54
N SER A 53 10.25 -5.52 0.64
CA SER A 53 9.64 -6.82 0.94
C SER A 53 8.62 -6.59 2.03
N HIS A 54 7.36 -6.36 1.67
CA HIS A 54 6.34 -5.90 2.61
C HIS A 54 5.18 -6.89 2.72
N GLY A 55 4.47 -6.84 3.85
CA GLY A 55 3.29 -7.66 4.09
C GLY A 55 2.09 -6.82 4.50
N GLN A 56 1.73 -6.91 5.79
CA GLN A 56 0.41 -6.56 6.31
C GLN A 56 0.00 -5.11 6.11
N SER A 57 0.86 -4.11 6.35
CA SER A 57 0.43 -2.71 6.24
C SER A 57 0.15 -2.29 4.81
N THR A 58 0.93 -2.79 3.85
CA THR A 58 0.70 -2.57 2.42
C THR A 58 -0.61 -3.23 2.00
N ASP A 59 -0.83 -4.47 2.41
CA ASP A 59 -2.05 -5.22 2.10
C ASP A 59 -3.31 -4.53 2.64
N MET A 60 -3.27 -4.06 3.89
CA MET A 60 -4.37 -3.30 4.49
C MET A 60 -4.68 -2.01 3.71
N LEU A 61 -3.66 -1.27 3.27
CA LEU A 61 -3.84 -0.04 2.51
C LEU A 61 -4.41 -0.30 1.11
N ILE A 62 -3.99 -1.39 0.45
CA ILE A 62 -4.54 -1.83 -0.83
C ILE A 62 -6.00 -2.27 -0.64
N GLY A 63 -6.27 -3.15 0.33
CA GLY A 63 -7.62 -3.66 0.60
C GLY A 63 -8.62 -2.58 1.03
N ALA A 64 -8.15 -1.50 1.69
CA ALA A 64 -8.95 -0.32 2.00
C ALA A 64 -9.14 0.65 0.81
N GLY A 65 -8.57 0.34 -0.35
CA GLY A 65 -8.61 1.17 -1.56
C GLY A 65 -7.92 2.52 -1.38
N CYS A 66 -6.88 2.59 -0.56
CA CYS A 66 -6.08 3.81 -0.36
C CYS A 66 -4.99 3.98 -1.45
N VAL A 67 -4.60 2.87 -2.08
CA VAL A 67 -3.44 2.80 -2.98
C VAL A 67 -3.89 2.78 -4.43
N LYS A 68 -3.27 3.63 -5.26
CA LYS A 68 -3.44 3.63 -6.73
C LYS A 68 -2.35 2.82 -7.42
N ARG A 69 -1.13 2.81 -6.88
CA ARG A 69 0.04 2.15 -7.48
C ARG A 69 1.00 1.70 -6.39
N VAL A 70 1.67 0.57 -6.61
CA VAL A 70 2.76 0.11 -5.73
C VAL A 70 3.93 -0.40 -6.57
N GLU A 71 5.11 0.07 -6.21
CA GLU A 71 6.39 -0.45 -6.68
C GLU A 71 6.96 -1.34 -5.57
N ILE A 72 7.11 -2.63 -5.87
CA ILE A 72 7.52 -3.63 -4.89
C ILE A 72 8.52 -4.63 -5.48
N ALA A 73 9.56 -4.96 -4.70
CA ALA A 73 10.54 -5.96 -5.08
C ALA A 73 10.05 -7.39 -4.77
N TYR A 74 9.39 -7.59 -3.62
CA TYR A 74 8.78 -8.87 -3.24
C TYR A 74 7.51 -8.68 -2.41
N GLY A 75 6.41 -9.28 -2.86
CA GLY A 75 5.07 -9.12 -2.27
C GLY A 75 4.35 -10.45 -2.07
N GLY A 76 4.99 -11.44 -1.44
CA GLY A 76 4.42 -12.78 -1.28
C GLY A 76 4.30 -13.21 0.17
N MET A 77 3.07 -13.27 0.71
CA MET A 77 2.76 -13.87 2.02
C MET A 77 1.54 -14.83 2.00
N GLY A 78 1.12 -15.32 0.82
CA GLY A 78 0.04 -16.31 0.70
C GLY A 78 -1.28 -15.84 1.35
N GLU A 79 -1.88 -16.68 2.20
CA GLU A 79 -3.16 -16.43 2.88
C GLU A 79 -3.19 -15.17 3.75
N VAL A 80 -2.03 -14.69 4.22
CA VAL A 80 -1.96 -13.60 5.21
C VAL A 80 -2.03 -12.21 4.56
N CYS A 81 -1.75 -12.11 3.25
CA CYS A 81 -1.79 -10.84 2.50
C CYS A 81 -2.28 -11.09 1.05
N PRO A 82 -3.60 -11.35 0.86
CA PRO A 82 -4.15 -11.78 -0.41
C PRO A 82 -4.25 -10.66 -1.47
N TYR A 83 -4.24 -9.39 -1.07
CA TYR A 83 -4.44 -8.25 -1.97
C TYR A 83 -3.16 -7.83 -2.71
N HIS A 84 -2.00 -8.40 -2.37
CA HIS A 84 -0.75 -8.18 -3.13
C HIS A 84 -0.84 -8.59 -4.61
N GLY A 85 -1.79 -9.45 -4.98
CA GLY A 85 -2.03 -9.82 -6.38
C GLY A 85 -2.75 -8.75 -7.22
N GLU A 86 -3.35 -7.73 -6.59
CA GLU A 86 -4.18 -6.72 -7.27
C GLU A 86 -3.36 -5.55 -7.85
N ILE A 87 -2.18 -5.26 -7.29
CA ILE A 87 -1.33 -4.16 -7.75
C ILE A 87 0.11 -4.66 -7.81
N GLN A 88 0.44 -5.47 -8.81
CA GLN A 88 1.83 -5.75 -9.13
C GLN A 88 2.16 -5.04 -10.43
N GLU A 89 2.99 -4.01 -10.35
CA GLU A 89 3.68 -3.51 -11.52
C GLU A 89 4.83 -4.44 -11.91
N SER A 90 4.46 -5.62 -12.35
CA SER A 90 5.34 -6.50 -13.11
C SER A 90 4.58 -7.00 -14.32
N GLY A 91 4.56 -6.18 -15.37
CA GLY A 91 4.22 -6.60 -16.72
C GLY A 91 2.74 -6.85 -17.00
N THR A 92 2.07 -5.86 -17.60
CA THR A 92 0.84 -5.99 -18.41
C THR A 92 -0.40 -6.65 -17.80
N LYS A 93 -0.38 -7.18 -16.57
CA LYS A 93 -1.50 -7.94 -15.98
C LYS A 93 -1.68 -7.67 -14.48
N TRP A 94 -2.94 -7.67 -14.01
CA TRP A 94 -3.32 -7.64 -12.59
C TRP A 94 -4.29 -8.78 -12.26
N ARG A 95 -4.50 -9.14 -10.99
CA ARG A 95 -5.39 -10.25 -10.59
C ARG A 95 -6.50 -9.75 -9.66
N ASP A 96 -7.78 -10.02 -9.93
CA ASP A 96 -8.91 -9.51 -9.13
C ASP A 96 -9.21 -10.32 -7.84
N ARG A 97 -10.13 -9.83 -7.00
CA ARG A 97 -10.66 -10.49 -5.80
C ARG A 97 -11.12 -11.95 -5.96
N MET A 98 -11.41 -12.40 -7.19
CA MET A 98 -11.78 -13.80 -7.48
C MET A 98 -10.59 -14.63 -7.99
N GLY A 99 -9.37 -14.08 -7.93
CA GLY A 99 -8.16 -14.69 -8.43
C GLY A 99 -8.01 -14.65 -9.95
N ARG A 100 -8.85 -13.90 -10.68
CA ARG A 100 -8.82 -13.85 -12.15
C ARG A 100 -7.76 -12.85 -12.64
N LEU A 101 -6.94 -13.27 -13.61
CA LEU A 101 -5.96 -12.41 -14.26
C LEU A 101 -6.61 -11.55 -15.34
N HIS A 102 -6.33 -10.25 -15.34
CA HIS A 102 -6.76 -9.28 -16.33
C HIS A 102 -5.54 -8.55 -16.90
N LYS A 103 -5.71 -7.92 -18.06
CA LYS A 103 -4.69 -7.07 -18.68
C LYS A 103 -4.82 -5.64 -18.15
N LEU A 104 -3.71 -4.97 -17.86
CA LEU A 104 -3.70 -3.55 -17.52
C LEU A 104 -4.31 -2.75 -18.69
N PRO A 105 -5.21 -1.79 -18.42
CA PRO A 105 -5.72 -0.90 -19.45
C PRO A 105 -4.57 -0.03 -19.99
N ASP A 106 -4.63 0.29 -21.30
CA ASP A 106 -3.51 0.87 -22.03
C ASP A 106 -3.12 2.29 -21.56
N ASP A 107 -3.98 2.94 -20.77
CA ASP A 107 -3.80 4.24 -20.13
C ASP A 107 -2.99 4.20 -18.82
N ALA A 108 -2.64 3.00 -18.33
CA ALA A 108 -1.86 2.79 -17.11
C ALA A 108 -0.33 2.76 -17.34
N LYS A 109 0.14 3.11 -18.55
CA LYS A 109 1.57 3.18 -18.92
C LYS A 109 2.18 4.54 -18.67
#